data_AF-A0A2T3FZ23-F1
#
_entry.id   AF-A0A2T3FZ23-F1
#
_cell.length_a   1.000
_cell.length_b   1.000
_cell.length_c   1.000
_cell.angle_alpha   90.00
_cell.angle_beta   90.00
_cell.angle_gamma   90.00
#
_symmetry.space_group_name_H-M   'P 1'
#
loop_
_entity.id
_entity.type
_entity.pdbx_description
1 polymer ?
#
loop_
_entity_poly.entity_id
_entity_poly.type
_entity_poly.pdbx_seq_one_letter_code
_entity_poly.pdbx_strand_id
1 'polypeptide(L)'
;MKEKYELAYQDYLDGMKYKDIAAKYGVSVSAVKSWKSRYWKDKKLQPKKPKVATKKVAKKIAKKIVENDELDDQQQKFCVYFVKYHNATKAYQLAYGAKYTSAMVMACNLRKDPKIQEEIKRLKEIMYQDILLDPQDIVQRYIDIAFLDECEMDGKAVKMADSLKALEWLSKHMNMANEEQKAKINLLKAQVAQMNVTNNEETNKVVIVNDLPKNGKTE
;
A
#
# COMPACT_ATOMS: atom_id res chain seq x y z
N MET A 1 -27.11 -25.24 48.92
CA MET A 1 -27.80 -24.82 47.69
C MET A 1 -27.11 -23.55 47.21
N LYS A 2 -26.59 -23.48 45.98
CA LYS A 2 -25.87 -22.27 45.52
C LYS A 2 -26.86 -21.13 45.30
N GLU A 3 -26.51 -19.93 45.73
CA GLU A 3 -27.38 -18.76 45.58
C GLU A 3 -27.47 -18.32 44.10
N LYS A 4 -28.61 -17.74 43.69
CA LYS A 4 -28.89 -17.39 42.28
C LYS A 4 -27.80 -16.50 41.66
N TYR A 5 -27.20 -15.60 42.44
CA TYR A 5 -26.15 -14.70 41.96
C TYR A 5 -24.80 -15.39 41.71
N GLU A 6 -24.55 -16.56 42.32
CA GLU A 6 -23.33 -17.34 42.11
C GLU A 6 -23.40 -18.13 40.82
N LEU A 7 -24.57 -18.71 40.53
CA LEU A 7 -24.84 -19.41 39.28
C LEU A 7 -24.84 -18.43 38.10
N ALA A 8 -25.47 -17.25 38.28
CA ALA A 8 -25.42 -16.16 37.30
C ALA A 8 -24.01 -15.63 37.03
N TYR A 9 -23.08 -15.74 38.01
CA TYR A 9 -21.69 -15.35 37.81
C TYR A 9 -20.94 -16.35 36.92
N GLN A 10 -21.19 -17.65 37.07
CA GLN A 10 -20.61 -18.68 36.19
C GLN A 10 -21.09 -18.48 34.74
N ASP A 11 -22.40 -18.29 34.56
CA ASP A 11 -22.98 -17.99 33.23
C ASP A 11 -22.36 -16.73 32.60
N TYR A 12 -22.04 -15.72 33.42
CA TYR A 12 -21.33 -14.52 32.95
C TYR A 12 -19.88 -14.79 32.55
N LEU A 13 -19.15 -15.61 33.32
CA LEU A 13 -17.79 -16.04 32.99
C LEU A 13 -17.75 -16.87 31.69
N ASP A 14 -18.78 -17.68 31.46
CA ASP A 14 -18.99 -18.44 30.23
C ASP A 14 -19.38 -17.55 29.03
N GLY A 15 -19.55 -16.25 29.26
CA GLY A 15 -19.74 -15.24 28.22
C GLY A 15 -21.20 -14.89 27.91
N MET A 16 -22.17 -15.35 28.71
CA MET A 16 -23.57 -14.96 28.53
C MET A 16 -23.78 -13.46 28.81
N LYS A 17 -24.64 -12.81 28.03
CA LYS A 17 -24.97 -11.39 28.26
C LYS A 17 -25.94 -11.27 29.43
N TYR A 18 -25.94 -10.12 30.10
CA TYR A 18 -26.86 -9.86 31.22
C TYR A 18 -28.35 -10.00 30.86
N LYS A 19 -28.72 -9.78 29.60
CA LYS A 19 -30.09 -9.99 29.12
C LYS A 19 -30.47 -11.47 29.13
N ASP A 20 -29.57 -12.34 28.72
CA ASP A 20 -29.81 -13.78 28.61
C ASP A 20 -29.80 -14.43 30.01
N ILE A 21 -28.91 -13.95 30.89
CA ILE A 21 -28.89 -14.34 32.31
C ILE A 21 -30.20 -13.91 33.00
N ALA A 22 -30.67 -12.68 32.74
CA ALA A 22 -31.94 -12.18 33.28
C ALA A 22 -33.12 -13.08 32.87
N ALA A 23 -33.20 -13.44 31.58
CA ALA A 23 -34.22 -14.36 31.07
C ALA A 23 -34.12 -15.76 31.71
N LYS A 24 -32.91 -16.33 31.82
CA LYS A 24 -32.67 -17.66 32.40
C LYS A 24 -33.13 -17.78 33.86
N TYR A 25 -32.88 -16.76 34.67
CA TYR A 25 -33.24 -16.75 36.10
C TYR A 25 -34.60 -16.09 36.38
N GLY A 26 -35.33 -15.65 35.35
CA GLY A 26 -36.62 -14.97 35.49
C GLY A 26 -36.52 -13.65 36.27
N VAL A 27 -35.40 -12.95 36.18
CA VAL A 27 -35.15 -11.68 36.89
C VAL A 27 -35.01 -10.54 35.90
N SER A 28 -35.17 -9.30 36.38
CA SER A 28 -34.91 -8.13 35.54
C SER A 28 -33.42 -7.97 35.25
N VAL A 29 -33.09 -7.34 34.13
CA VAL A 29 -31.69 -6.97 33.82
C VAL A 29 -31.11 -6.05 34.91
N SER A 30 -31.94 -5.23 35.57
CA SER A 30 -31.52 -4.39 36.70
C SER A 30 -31.13 -5.23 37.92
N ALA A 31 -31.78 -6.37 38.18
CA ALA A 31 -31.39 -7.29 39.25
C ALA A 31 -30.00 -7.90 38.98
N VAL A 32 -29.73 -8.34 37.75
CA VAL A 32 -28.40 -8.87 37.36
C VAL A 32 -27.31 -7.79 37.50
N LYS A 33 -27.60 -6.55 37.11
CA LYS A 33 -26.69 -5.40 37.33
C LYS A 33 -26.45 -5.12 38.82
N SER A 34 -27.48 -5.27 39.65
CA SER A 34 -27.36 -5.15 41.11
C SER A 34 -26.47 -6.26 41.69
N TRP A 35 -26.62 -7.51 41.23
CA TRP A 35 -25.74 -8.61 41.63
C TRP A 35 -24.29 -8.36 41.28
N LYS A 36 -24.01 -7.85 40.08
CA LYS A 36 -22.66 -7.43 39.69
C LYS A 36 -22.07 -6.44 40.68
N SER A 37 -22.84 -5.40 41.04
CA SER A 37 -22.39 -4.35 41.96
C SER A 37 -22.25 -4.83 43.41
N ARG A 38 -23.06 -5.79 43.85
CA ARG A 38 -23.04 -6.23 45.26
C ARG A 38 -22.07 -7.40 45.51
N TYR A 39 -22.00 -8.36 44.58
CA TYR A 39 -21.35 -9.65 44.84
C TYR A 39 -20.18 -9.95 43.90
N TRP A 40 -20.02 -9.24 42.78
CA TRP A 40 -18.99 -9.55 41.78
C TRP A 40 -17.84 -8.53 41.71
N LYS A 41 -17.83 -7.51 42.58
CA LYS A 41 -16.84 -6.40 42.56
C LYS A 41 -15.39 -6.87 42.67
N ASP A 42 -15.12 -7.84 43.54
CA ASP A 42 -13.74 -8.29 43.81
C ASP A 42 -13.28 -9.42 42.88
N LYS A 43 -14.17 -9.97 42.05
CA LYS A 43 -13.89 -11.13 41.20
C LYS A 43 -13.62 -10.68 39.76
N LYS A 44 -12.33 -10.44 39.40
CA LYS A 44 -11.82 -10.01 38.08
C LYS A 44 -12.83 -10.21 36.93
N LEU A 45 -13.58 -9.14 36.64
CA LEU A 45 -14.84 -9.13 35.87
C LEU A 45 -14.68 -9.19 34.34
N GLN A 46 -13.48 -9.42 33.81
CA GLN A 46 -13.29 -9.41 32.35
C GLN A 46 -13.39 -10.85 31.80
N PRO A 47 -14.50 -11.24 31.14
CA PRO A 47 -14.52 -12.48 30.38
C PRO A 47 -13.40 -12.42 29.34
N LYS A 48 -12.53 -13.44 29.33
CA LYS A 48 -11.48 -13.57 28.32
C LYS A 48 -12.17 -13.68 26.97
N LYS A 49 -12.14 -12.61 26.16
CA LYS A 49 -12.72 -12.62 24.82
C LYS A 49 -12.15 -13.84 24.06
N PRO A 50 -12.98 -14.73 23.49
CA PRO A 50 -12.47 -15.79 22.63
C PRO A 50 -11.72 -15.13 21.48
N LYS A 51 -10.47 -15.53 21.24
CA LYS A 51 -9.69 -15.06 20.09
C LYS A 51 -10.45 -15.47 18.82
N VAL A 52 -11.13 -14.51 18.19
CA VAL A 52 -11.86 -14.69 16.94
C VAL A 52 -10.91 -15.30 15.91
N ALA A 53 -11.40 -16.25 15.13
CA ALA A 53 -10.61 -17.17 14.31
C ALA A 53 -9.93 -16.52 13.09
N THR A 54 -9.00 -15.58 13.28
CA THR A 54 -7.98 -15.23 12.26
C THR A 54 -6.95 -16.33 12.07
N LYS A 55 -6.98 -17.39 12.90
CA LYS A 55 -6.05 -18.52 12.85
C LYS A 55 -6.13 -19.36 11.56
N LYS A 56 -7.28 -19.47 10.87
CA LYS A 56 -7.41 -20.41 9.73
C LYS A 56 -6.70 -19.93 8.46
N VAL A 57 -6.81 -18.64 8.13
CA VAL A 57 -6.11 -18.03 6.98
C VAL A 57 -4.61 -17.94 7.26
N ALA A 58 -4.23 -17.45 8.45
CA ALA A 58 -2.83 -17.42 8.88
C ALA A 58 -2.18 -18.81 8.92
N LYS A 59 -2.92 -19.87 9.27
CA LYS A 59 -2.43 -21.26 9.28
C LYS A 59 -2.27 -21.85 7.87
N LYS A 60 -3.07 -21.42 6.89
CA LYS A 60 -2.88 -21.80 5.47
C LYS A 60 -1.65 -21.10 4.86
N ILE A 61 -1.48 -19.81 5.14
CA ILE A 61 -0.30 -19.03 4.70
C ILE A 61 0.97 -19.60 5.35
N ALA A 62 0.95 -19.88 6.67
CA ALA A 62 2.07 -20.50 7.36
C ALA A 62 2.43 -21.88 6.78
N LYS A 63 1.45 -22.69 6.34
CA LYS A 63 1.74 -23.97 5.69
C LYS A 63 2.46 -23.83 4.34
N LYS A 64 2.05 -22.88 3.49
CA LYS A 64 2.72 -22.61 2.20
C LYS A 64 4.16 -22.11 2.36
N ILE A 65 4.43 -21.35 3.44
CA ILE A 65 5.78 -20.88 3.77
C ILE A 65 6.67 -22.06 4.21
N VAL A 66 6.11 -22.99 5.00
CA VAL A 66 6.81 -24.16 5.58
C VAL A 66 7.15 -25.27 4.57
N GLU A 67 6.59 -25.27 3.36
CA GLU A 67 6.85 -26.30 2.33
C GLU A 67 8.24 -26.22 1.66
N ASN A 68 9.15 -25.34 2.09
CA ASN A 68 10.51 -25.28 1.55
C ASN A 68 11.49 -25.96 2.51
N ASP A 69 11.67 -27.28 2.36
CA ASP A 69 12.54 -28.15 3.19
C ASP A 69 14.05 -27.83 3.07
N GLU A 70 14.44 -26.84 2.26
CA GLU A 70 15.84 -26.51 1.99
C GLU A 70 16.48 -25.50 2.96
N LEU A 71 15.67 -24.76 3.74
CA LEU A 71 16.13 -23.72 4.66
C LEU A 71 15.86 -24.13 6.12
N ASP A 72 16.81 -23.79 6.99
CA ASP A 72 16.64 -23.98 8.43
C ASP A 72 15.50 -23.11 9.01
N ASP A 73 14.89 -23.56 10.10
CA ASP A 73 13.81 -22.86 10.81
C ASP A 73 14.17 -21.41 11.16
N GLN A 74 15.43 -21.15 11.51
CA GLN A 74 15.89 -19.81 11.85
C GLN A 74 16.07 -18.94 10.59
N GLN A 75 16.56 -19.53 9.50
CA GLN A 75 16.70 -18.87 8.20
C GLN A 75 15.33 -18.50 7.62
N GLN A 76 14.35 -19.40 7.73
CA GLN A 76 12.98 -19.13 7.29
C GLN A 76 12.34 -18.00 8.11
N LYS A 77 12.51 -18.01 9.44
CA LYS A 77 12.08 -16.90 10.31
C LYS A 77 12.75 -15.59 9.90
N PHE A 78 14.04 -15.62 9.56
CA PHE A 78 14.76 -14.45 9.07
C PHE A 78 14.13 -13.91 7.78
N CYS A 79 13.85 -14.75 6.78
CA CYS A 79 13.20 -14.34 5.53
C CYS A 79 11.85 -13.67 5.79
N VAL A 80 11.00 -14.28 6.63
CA VAL A 80 9.69 -13.72 6.99
C VAL A 80 9.82 -12.38 7.71
N TYR A 81 10.72 -12.26 8.69
CA TYR A 81 10.94 -10.98 9.37
C TYR A 81 11.57 -9.92 8.46
N PHE A 82 12.44 -10.32 7.53
CA PHE A 82 13.05 -9.42 6.57
C PHE A 82 12.00 -8.81 5.65
N VAL A 83 11.08 -9.62 5.14
CA VAL A 83 9.99 -9.11 4.30
C VAL A 83 9.06 -8.20 5.11
N LYS A 84 8.83 -8.47 6.40
CA LYS A 84 7.99 -7.62 7.26
C LYS A 84 8.62 -6.26 7.59
N TYR A 85 9.90 -6.23 7.94
CA TYR A 85 10.56 -5.01 8.45
C TYR A 85 11.49 -4.34 7.44
N HIS A 86 11.80 -5.00 6.32
CA HIS A 86 12.78 -4.59 5.31
C HIS A 86 14.14 -4.22 5.90
N ASN A 87 14.51 -4.83 7.02
CA ASN A 87 15.75 -4.57 7.75
C ASN A 87 16.40 -5.89 8.16
N ALA A 88 17.60 -6.15 7.62
CA ALA A 88 18.31 -7.41 7.84
C ALA A 88 18.75 -7.57 9.30
N THR A 89 19.36 -6.55 9.90
CA THR A 89 19.82 -6.59 11.29
C THR A 89 18.67 -6.91 12.24
N LYS A 90 17.54 -6.20 12.11
CA LYS A 90 16.35 -6.42 12.94
C LYS A 90 15.74 -7.81 12.71
N ALA A 91 15.66 -8.26 11.46
CA ALA A 91 15.16 -9.60 11.13
C ALA A 91 16.02 -10.69 11.78
N TYR A 92 17.35 -10.52 11.75
CA TYR A 92 18.29 -11.45 12.36
C TYR A 92 18.19 -11.46 13.88
N GLN A 93 18.08 -10.30 14.51
CA GLN A 93 17.87 -10.22 15.96
C GLN A 93 16.60 -10.96 16.41
N LEU A 94 15.52 -10.88 15.63
CA LEU A 94 14.25 -11.56 15.94
C LEU A 94 14.26 -13.06 15.61
N ALA A 95 14.98 -13.47 14.57
CA ALA A 95 15.08 -14.88 14.17
C ALA A 95 16.02 -15.69 15.06
N TYR A 96 17.19 -15.11 15.39
CA TYR A 96 18.29 -15.80 16.09
C TYR A 96 18.47 -15.34 17.55
N GLY A 97 17.77 -14.28 18.00
CA GLY A 97 17.95 -13.75 19.36
C GLY A 97 19.32 -13.10 19.60
N ALA A 98 20.01 -12.67 18.54
CA ALA A 98 21.37 -12.13 18.63
C ALA A 98 21.42 -10.68 19.13
N LYS A 99 22.55 -10.31 19.74
CA LYS A 99 22.87 -8.91 20.07
C LYS A 99 23.05 -8.09 18.79
N TYR A 100 22.79 -6.78 18.87
CA TYR A 100 22.82 -5.87 17.71
C TYR A 100 24.16 -5.92 16.94
N THR A 101 25.28 -5.86 17.66
CA THR A 101 26.64 -5.83 17.07
C THR A 101 26.95 -7.10 16.28
N SER A 102 26.58 -8.27 16.79
CA SER A 102 26.73 -9.53 16.06
C SER A 102 25.72 -9.63 14.90
N ALA A 103 24.48 -9.18 15.12
CA ALA A 103 23.42 -9.26 14.13
C ALA A 103 23.72 -8.46 12.86
N MET A 104 24.35 -7.28 12.95
CA MET A 104 24.60 -6.47 11.76
C MET A 104 25.55 -7.15 10.76
N VAL A 105 26.57 -7.86 11.25
CA VAL A 105 27.54 -8.57 10.40
C VAL A 105 26.91 -9.85 9.85
N MET A 106 26.33 -10.67 10.74
CA MET A 106 25.74 -11.95 10.37
C MET A 106 24.55 -11.79 9.43
N ALA A 107 23.69 -10.78 9.65
CA ALA A 107 22.56 -10.50 8.77
C ALA A 107 23.01 -10.04 7.38
N CYS A 108 24.11 -9.29 7.29
CA CYS A 108 24.67 -8.86 6.01
C CYS A 108 25.14 -10.05 5.19
N ASN A 109 25.82 -11.01 5.84
CA ASN A 109 26.28 -12.24 5.20
C ASN A 109 25.10 -13.14 4.82
N LEU A 110 24.18 -13.40 5.75
CA LEU A 110 23.02 -14.28 5.52
C LEU A 110 22.13 -13.79 4.36
N ARG A 111 21.94 -12.47 4.22
CA ARG A 111 21.17 -11.89 3.10
C ARG A 111 21.86 -12.06 1.73
N LYS A 112 23.17 -12.27 1.70
CA LYS A 112 23.92 -12.49 0.46
C LYS A 112 23.86 -13.94 -0.01
N ASP A 113 23.48 -14.87 0.87
CA ASP A 113 23.35 -16.27 0.51
C ASP A 113 22.25 -16.44 -0.56
N PRO A 114 22.54 -17.10 -1.70
CA PRO A 114 21.63 -17.18 -2.84
C PRO A 114 20.30 -17.84 -2.46
N LYS A 115 20.35 -18.90 -1.64
CA LYS A 115 19.16 -19.59 -1.12
C LYS A 115 18.21 -18.65 -0.36
N ILE A 116 18.78 -17.77 0.46
CA ILE A 116 18.02 -16.78 1.24
C ILE A 116 17.43 -15.71 0.31
N GLN A 117 18.16 -15.30 -0.73
CA GLN A 117 17.68 -14.33 -1.71
C GLN A 117 16.50 -14.87 -2.53
N GLU A 118 16.57 -16.13 -2.96
CA GLU A 118 15.50 -16.81 -3.70
C GLU A 118 14.23 -16.91 -2.85
N GLU A 119 14.34 -17.32 -1.58
CA GLU A 119 13.18 -17.37 -0.68
C GLU A 119 12.60 -15.97 -0.38
N ILE A 120 13.44 -14.95 -0.18
CA ILE A 120 12.96 -13.56 -0.02
C ILE A 120 12.23 -13.09 -1.29
N LYS A 121 12.74 -13.43 -2.48
CA LYS A 121 12.11 -13.09 -3.76
C LYS A 121 10.74 -13.77 -3.88
N ARG A 122 10.68 -15.08 -3.63
CA ARG A 122 9.43 -15.87 -3.60
C ARG A 122 8.41 -15.29 -2.63
N LEU A 123 8.80 -14.97 -1.40
CA LEU A 123 7.90 -14.38 -0.40
C LEU A 123 7.40 -12.99 -0.81
N LYS A 124 8.24 -12.17 -1.44
CA LYS A 124 7.83 -10.88 -1.99
C LYS A 124 6.82 -11.06 -3.13
N GLU A 125 7.06 -11.97 -4.06
CA GLU A 125 6.13 -12.29 -5.15
C GLU A 125 4.77 -12.72 -4.59
N ILE A 126 4.75 -13.62 -3.61
CA ILE A 126 3.51 -14.02 -2.93
C ILE A 126 2.80 -12.81 -2.31
N MET A 127 3.53 -11.92 -1.64
CA MET A 127 2.95 -10.70 -1.09
C MET A 127 2.40 -9.76 -2.16
N TYR A 128 3.10 -9.58 -3.28
CA TYR A 128 2.60 -8.74 -4.38
C TYR A 128 1.32 -9.32 -4.98
N GLN A 129 1.25 -10.65 -5.14
CA GLN A 129 0.04 -11.33 -5.62
C GLN A 129 -1.12 -11.21 -4.62
N ASP A 130 -0.87 -11.36 -3.32
CA ASP A 130 -1.92 -11.27 -2.28
C ASP A 130 -2.43 -9.84 -2.08
N ILE A 131 -1.56 -8.83 -2.21
CA ILE A 131 -1.95 -7.41 -2.09
C ILE A 131 -2.68 -6.95 -3.36
N LEU A 132 -2.58 -7.69 -4.47
CA LEU A 132 -3.17 -7.36 -5.77
C LEU A 132 -2.79 -5.95 -6.24
N LEU A 133 -1.59 -5.49 -5.85
CA LEU A 133 -1.07 -4.17 -6.19
C LEU A 133 -0.15 -4.31 -7.40
N ASP A 134 -0.72 -4.05 -8.57
CA ASP A 134 0.01 -3.96 -9.83
C ASP A 134 0.89 -2.69 -9.81
N PRO A 135 2.12 -2.71 -10.35
CA PRO A 135 2.82 -1.48 -10.73
C PRO A 135 1.89 -0.42 -11.37
N GLN A 136 0.89 -0.85 -12.13
CA GLN A 136 -0.14 0.01 -12.70
C GLN A 136 -0.97 0.77 -11.66
N ASP A 137 -1.27 0.17 -10.51
CA ASP A 137 -2.02 0.82 -9.41
C ASP A 137 -1.21 1.92 -8.74
N ILE A 138 0.11 1.75 -8.66
CA ILE A 138 1.02 2.78 -8.16
C ILE A 138 1.04 3.96 -9.13
N VAL A 139 1.20 3.68 -10.43
CA VAL A 139 1.15 4.70 -11.49
C VAL A 139 -0.19 5.43 -11.47
N GLN A 140 -1.30 4.71 -11.36
CA GLN A 140 -2.64 5.29 -11.30
C GLN A 140 -2.79 6.22 -10.10
N ARG A 141 -2.29 5.82 -8.93
CA ARG A 141 -2.31 6.68 -7.74
C ARG A 141 -1.54 7.99 -7.95
N TYR A 142 -0.40 7.94 -8.64
CA TYR A 142 0.36 9.14 -8.98
C TYR A 142 -0.36 10.01 -10.03
N ILE A 143 -1.06 9.41 -11.01
CA ILE A 143 -1.93 10.13 -11.96
C ILE A 143 -3.05 10.85 -11.21
N ASP A 144 -3.74 10.15 -10.30
CA ASP A 144 -4.84 10.70 -9.51
C ASP A 144 -4.38 11.89 -8.65
N ILE A 145 -3.15 11.85 -8.12
CA ILE A 145 -2.56 12.95 -7.34
C ILE A 145 -2.12 14.10 -8.26
N ALA A 146 -1.53 13.79 -9.42
CA ALA A 146 -1.04 14.77 -10.39
C ALA A 146 -2.16 15.60 -11.02
N PHE A 147 -3.32 14.98 -11.30
CA PHE A 147 -4.46 15.58 -11.96
C PHE A 147 -5.66 15.78 -11.03
N LEU A 148 -5.43 15.85 -9.72
CA LEU A 148 -6.49 16.10 -8.75
C LEU A 148 -7.05 17.52 -8.93
N ASP A 149 -8.35 17.64 -9.19
CA ASP A 149 -9.01 18.94 -9.35
C ASP A 149 -8.88 19.80 -8.08
N GLU A 150 -8.63 21.11 -8.26
CA GLU A 150 -8.38 22.03 -7.16
C GLU A 150 -9.54 22.08 -6.15
N CYS A 151 -10.78 21.96 -6.64
CA CYS A 151 -11.98 21.93 -5.81
C CYS A 151 -12.12 20.65 -4.97
N GLU A 152 -11.48 19.55 -5.39
CA GLU A 152 -11.47 18.28 -4.64
C GLU A 152 -10.31 18.17 -3.64
N MET A 153 -9.38 19.12 -3.67
CA MET A 153 -8.27 19.20 -2.73
C MET A 153 -8.72 19.73 -1.37
N ASP A 154 -9.76 20.56 -1.34
CA ASP A 154 -10.34 21.07 -0.10
C ASP A 154 -10.94 19.93 0.72
N GLY A 155 -10.23 19.56 1.79
CA GLY A 155 -10.59 18.46 2.70
C GLY A 155 -9.76 17.19 2.51
N LYS A 156 -8.93 17.08 1.46
CA LYS A 156 -7.91 16.02 1.33
C LYS A 156 -6.56 16.52 1.86
N ALA A 157 -5.76 15.65 2.46
CA ALA A 157 -4.41 15.98 2.94
C ALA A 157 -3.37 16.02 1.79
N VAL A 158 -3.77 16.48 0.60
CA VAL A 158 -2.94 16.54 -0.62
C VAL A 158 -2.74 18.01 -0.97
N LYS A 159 -1.49 18.43 -1.19
CA LYS A 159 -1.16 19.82 -1.56
C LYS A 159 -0.72 19.89 -3.01
N MET A 160 -0.75 21.09 -3.60
CA MET A 160 -0.25 21.33 -4.98
C MET A 160 1.20 20.86 -5.18
N ALA A 161 2.03 20.97 -4.14
CA ALA A 161 3.41 20.47 -4.17
C ALA A 161 3.50 18.95 -4.34
N ASP A 162 2.48 18.19 -3.90
CA ASP A 162 2.43 16.74 -4.04
C ASP A 162 1.99 16.35 -5.47
N SER A 163 1.11 17.12 -6.10
CA SER A 163 0.77 16.99 -7.53
C SER A 163 1.99 17.23 -8.43
N LEU A 164 2.81 18.25 -8.13
CA LEU A 164 4.05 18.51 -8.85
C LEU A 164 5.09 17.40 -8.69
N LYS A 165 5.26 16.87 -7.47
CA LYS A 165 6.14 15.71 -7.22
C LYS A 165 5.63 14.45 -7.93
N ALA A 166 4.31 14.29 -8.01
CA ALA A 166 3.70 13.19 -8.75
C ALA A 166 3.97 13.31 -10.25
N LEU A 167 3.82 14.50 -10.83
CA LEU A 167 4.20 14.77 -12.22
C LEU A 167 5.68 14.53 -12.50
N GLU A 168 6.57 14.95 -11.59
CA GLU A 168 8.01 14.71 -11.71
C GLU A 168 8.33 13.21 -11.68
N TRP A 169 7.70 12.48 -10.76
CA TRP A 169 7.85 11.03 -10.65
C TRP A 169 7.30 10.32 -11.90
N LEU A 170 6.12 10.70 -12.39
CA LEU A 170 5.55 10.19 -13.63
C LEU A 170 6.46 10.48 -14.82
N SER A 171 6.95 11.71 -14.99
CA SER A 171 7.89 12.06 -16.07
C SER A 171 9.15 11.18 -16.07
N LYS A 172 9.72 10.92 -14.88
CA LYS A 172 10.94 10.13 -14.71
C LYS A 172 10.74 8.64 -14.97
N HIS A 173 9.57 8.08 -14.63
CA HIS A 173 9.32 6.63 -14.66
C HIS A 173 8.39 6.19 -15.79
N MET A 174 7.57 7.09 -16.34
CA MET A 174 6.66 6.87 -17.48
C MET A 174 7.28 7.33 -18.80
N ASN A 175 8.59 7.16 -18.99
CA ASN A 175 9.21 7.17 -20.33
C ASN A 175 8.77 5.92 -21.16
N MET A 176 7.48 5.58 -21.05
CA MET A 176 6.75 4.44 -21.61
C MET A 176 6.12 4.86 -22.93
N ALA A 177 6.97 5.22 -23.89
CA ALA A 177 6.62 4.89 -25.26
C ALA A 177 7.19 3.49 -25.50
N ASN A 178 6.30 2.52 -25.77
CA ASN A 178 6.71 1.26 -26.41
C ASN A 178 7.60 1.64 -27.62
N GLU A 179 8.61 0.85 -27.99
CA GLU A 179 9.57 1.27 -29.05
C GLU A 179 8.87 1.74 -30.33
N GLU A 180 7.70 1.16 -30.64
CA GLU A 180 6.81 1.58 -31.73
C GLU A 180 6.21 3.01 -31.57
N GLN A 181 5.86 3.40 -30.35
CA GLN A 181 5.35 4.74 -30.04
C GLN A 181 6.46 5.80 -30.09
N LYS A 182 7.70 5.46 -29.68
CA LYS A 182 8.86 6.36 -29.85
C LYS A 182 9.13 6.60 -31.34
N ALA A 183 9.06 5.54 -32.14
CA ALA A 183 9.23 5.63 -33.60
C ALA A 183 8.14 6.51 -34.25
N LYS A 184 6.86 6.36 -33.86
CA LYS A 184 5.76 7.21 -34.35
C LYS A 184 5.93 8.69 -33.96
N ILE A 185 6.36 8.97 -32.73
CA ILE A 185 6.62 10.36 -32.28
C ILE A 185 7.78 10.99 -33.05
N ASN A 186 8.84 10.23 -33.33
CA ASN A 186 9.97 10.73 -34.11
C ASN A 186 9.57 11.01 -35.57
N LEU A 187 8.74 10.15 -36.18
CA LEU A 187 8.19 10.37 -37.52
C LEU A 187 7.35 11.65 -37.59
N LEU A 188 6.43 11.84 -36.63
CA LEU A 188 5.59 13.04 -36.52
C LEU A 188 6.43 14.30 -36.32
N LYS A 189 7.47 14.26 -35.47
CA LYS A 189 8.41 15.39 -35.29
C LYS A 189 9.14 15.74 -36.59
N ALA A 190 9.58 14.73 -37.35
CA ALA A 190 10.22 14.94 -38.64
C ALA A 190 9.27 15.56 -39.67
N GLN A 191 8.00 15.11 -39.71
CA GLN A 191 6.97 15.68 -40.58
C GLN A 191 6.65 17.14 -40.22
N VAL A 192 6.49 17.46 -38.93
CA VAL A 192 6.25 18.84 -38.47
C VAL A 192 7.44 19.75 -38.79
N ALA A 193 8.67 19.26 -38.63
CA ALA A 193 9.87 20.01 -39.02
C ALA A 193 9.90 20.30 -40.53
N GLN A 194 9.50 19.34 -41.38
CA GLN A 194 9.39 19.54 -42.82
C GLN A 194 8.27 20.55 -43.17
N MET A 195 7.11 20.49 -42.51
CA MET A 195 6.01 21.44 -42.73
C MET A 195 6.39 22.88 -42.34
N ASN A 196 7.21 23.06 -41.30
CA ASN A 196 7.70 24.38 -40.88
C ASN A 196 8.76 24.95 -41.85
N VAL A 197 9.47 24.10 -42.59
CA VAL A 197 10.40 24.53 -43.64
C VAL A 197 9.62 24.97 -44.89
N THR A 198 8.60 24.21 -45.30
CA THR A 198 7.76 24.58 -46.46
C THR A 198 6.95 25.86 -46.23
N ASN A 199 6.45 26.09 -45.01
CA ASN A 199 5.73 27.34 -44.68
C ASN A 199 6.63 28.59 -44.75
N ASN A 200 7.95 28.46 -44.52
CA ASN A 200 8.90 29.56 -44.65
C ASN A 200 9.32 29.83 -46.11
N GLU A 201 9.20 28.85 -47.00
CA GLU A 201 9.48 29.02 -48.43
C GLU A 201 8.30 29.67 -49.18
N GLU A 202 7.05 29.41 -48.77
CA GLU A 202 5.86 30.06 -49.36
C GLU A 202 5.73 31.54 -49.00
N THR A 203 6.16 31.97 -47.80
CA THR A 203 6.09 33.38 -47.37
C THR A 203 7.08 34.30 -48.10
N ASN A 204 8.11 33.76 -48.76
CA ASN A 204 9.16 34.54 -49.44
C ASN A 204 8.92 34.76 -50.95
N LYS A 205 7.75 34.37 -51.50
CA LYS A 205 7.46 34.45 -52.95
C LYS A 205 6.42 35.49 -53.39
N VAL A 206 6.05 36.46 -52.55
CA VAL A 206 5.16 37.56 -52.99
C VAL A 206 5.98 38.81 -53.32
N VAL A 207 6.38 38.95 -54.59
CA VAL A 207 6.98 40.16 -55.16
C VAL A 207 5.84 41.08 -55.63
N ILE A 208 5.66 42.23 -54.97
CA ILE A 208 4.74 43.29 -55.43
C ILE A 208 5.55 44.29 -56.27
N VAL A 209 5.36 44.27 -57.58
CA VAL A 209 5.80 45.35 -58.49
C VAL A 209 4.63 46.33 -58.63
N ASN A 210 4.84 47.59 -58.26
CA ASN A 210 3.89 48.67 -58.54
C ASN A 210 4.58 49.68 -59.46
N ASP A 211 4.32 49.56 -60.76
CA ASP A 211 4.54 50.62 -61.75
C ASP A 211 3.31 51.52 -61.80
N LEU A 212 3.49 52.86 -61.71
CA LEU A 212 2.84 53.83 -62.60
C LEU A 212 3.40 55.27 -62.37
N PRO A 213 3.56 56.10 -63.42
CA PRO A 213 4.31 57.35 -63.36
C PRO A 213 3.43 58.56 -62.99
N LYS A 214 3.99 59.50 -62.21
CA LYS A 214 3.35 60.80 -61.94
C LYS A 214 3.63 61.76 -63.11
N ASN A 215 2.61 61.98 -63.94
CA ASN A 215 2.62 62.99 -64.98
C ASN A 215 2.06 64.32 -64.43
N GLY A 216 2.93 65.34 -64.36
CA GLY A 216 2.70 66.69 -64.88
C GLY A 216 1.72 67.69 -64.22
N LYS A 217 2.26 68.92 -64.08
CA LYS A 217 1.64 70.25 -64.30
C LYS A 217 1.01 70.95 -63.08
N THR A 218 1.64 72.03 -62.57
CA THR A 218 1.47 73.48 -62.90
C THR A 218 0.02 73.92 -62.66
N GLU A 219 -0.32 74.94 -61.88
CA GLU A 219 0.26 76.27 -61.65
C GLU A 219 0.12 76.72 -60.19
#